data_AF-A0A7W6A5R1-F1
#
_entry.id   AF-A0A7W6A5R1-F1
#
_cell.length_a   1.000
_cell.length_b   1.000
_cell.length_c   1.000
_cell.angle_alpha   90.00
_cell.angle_beta   90.00
_cell.angle_gamma   90.00
#
_symmetry.space_group_name_H-M   'P 1'
#
loop_
_entity.id
_entity.type
_entity.pdbx_description
1 polymer ?
#
loop_
_entity_poly.entity_id
_entity_poly.type
_entity_poly.pdbx_seq_one_letter_code
_entity_poly.pdbx_strand_id
1 'polypeptide(L)'
;MSLNSLPLFVRLGGRPVILLGEGEPAEAKRRLLDRAGARVVGEDAAATLAIVAIEDEDAAQAAIARLKARGILVNAVDRPAACDFTLPAIVERGPVIVAIGTGGVSAGLAAALRQRLETLLPAGLGALAEGLFAARSTLRARFPDGAERRRAIGAALSPGGALDPLAGETDVEGWLASADRPAARVEAFVLTSTDPDDLTLRQARALAAADRVYHRADVPPAILDRARADAVRIESDMLPADASEGQVVDLSMAARA
;
A
#
# COMPACT_ATOMS: atom_id res chain seq x y z
N MET A 1 -15.08 12.19 -0.33
CA MET A 1 -15.50 10.77 -0.36
C MET A 1 -15.23 10.18 1.02
N SER A 2 -16.21 9.55 1.65
CA SER A 2 -16.02 8.83 2.92
C SER A 2 -15.54 7.40 2.65
N LEU A 3 -14.52 6.95 3.37
CA LEU A 3 -14.09 5.54 3.35
C LEU A 3 -15.02 4.72 4.26
N ASN A 4 -15.65 3.68 3.70
CA ASN A 4 -16.58 2.81 4.46
C ASN A 4 -15.87 1.84 5.41
N SER A 5 -14.57 1.63 5.23
CA SER A 5 -13.75 0.75 6.06
C SER A 5 -12.28 1.15 6.01
N LEU A 6 -11.55 0.94 7.10
CA LEU A 6 -10.09 1.08 7.15
C LEU A 6 -9.43 -0.25 6.72
N PRO A 7 -8.69 -0.30 5.59
CA PRO A 7 -7.97 -1.51 5.21
C PRO A 7 -6.77 -1.73 6.13
N LEU A 8 -6.75 -2.87 6.83
CA LEU A 8 -5.67 -3.25 7.75
C LEU A 8 -5.18 -4.67 7.46
N PHE A 9 -3.86 -4.86 7.47
CA PHE A 9 -3.26 -6.19 7.51
C PHE A 9 -2.96 -6.58 8.95
N VAL A 10 -3.59 -7.64 9.43
CA VAL A 10 -3.42 -8.12 10.81
C VAL A 10 -2.38 -9.25 10.83
N ARG A 11 -1.33 -9.08 11.64
CA ARG A 11 -0.36 -10.16 11.90
C ARG A 11 -0.94 -11.14 12.92
N LEU A 12 -1.20 -12.37 12.48
CA LEU A 12 -1.85 -13.41 13.29
C LEU A 12 -0.93 -14.54 13.76
N GLY A 13 0.33 -14.58 13.34
CA GLY A 13 1.29 -15.63 13.73
C GLY A 13 1.27 -15.93 15.24
N GLY A 14 0.81 -17.13 15.61
CA GLY A 14 0.67 -17.62 16.98
C GLY A 14 -0.47 -17.00 17.82
N ARG A 15 -1.19 -16.00 17.30
CA ARG A 15 -2.23 -15.27 18.05
C ARG A 15 -3.54 -16.05 18.08
N PRO A 16 -4.24 -16.08 19.22
CA PRO A 16 -5.53 -16.73 19.32
C PRO A 16 -6.60 -15.99 18.50
N VAL A 17 -7.37 -16.74 17.71
CA VAL A 17 -8.57 -16.26 17.02
C VAL A 17 -9.71 -17.21 17.31
N ILE A 18 -10.83 -16.69 17.81
CA ILE A 18 -12.01 -17.50 18.09
C ILE A 18 -12.68 -17.86 16.77
N LEU A 19 -13.01 -19.13 16.58
CA LEU A 19 -13.86 -19.59 15.48
C LEU A 19 -14.99 -20.42 16.08
N LEU A 20 -16.23 -19.96 15.89
CA LEU A 20 -17.44 -20.65 16.33
C LEU A 20 -18.23 -21.13 15.12
N GLY A 21 -18.89 -22.27 15.26
CA GLY A 21 -19.66 -22.91 14.19
C GLY A 21 -18.95 -24.13 13.59
N GLU A 22 -19.69 -24.86 12.78
CA GLU A 22 -19.28 -26.12 12.16
C GLU A 22 -19.60 -26.09 10.65
N GLY A 23 -19.23 -27.15 9.94
CA GLY A 23 -19.50 -27.28 8.50
C GLY A 23 -18.53 -26.51 7.61
N GLU A 24 -18.84 -26.50 6.31
CA GLU A 24 -17.95 -25.94 5.28
C GLU A 24 -17.67 -24.44 5.44
N PRO A 25 -18.63 -23.58 5.84
CA PRO A 25 -18.34 -22.17 6.08
C PRO A 25 -17.31 -21.96 7.19
N ALA A 26 -17.39 -22.70 8.29
CA ALA A 26 -16.41 -22.63 9.37
C ALA A 26 -15.04 -23.14 8.93
N GLU A 27 -15.00 -24.27 8.21
CA GLU A 27 -13.75 -24.87 7.72
C GLU A 27 -13.05 -23.98 6.69
N ALA A 28 -13.80 -23.30 5.82
CA ALA A 28 -13.24 -22.31 4.91
C ALA A 28 -12.53 -21.15 5.64
N LYS A 29 -13.08 -20.71 6.79
CA LYS A 29 -12.46 -19.67 7.64
C LYS A 29 -11.26 -20.22 8.40
N ARG A 30 -11.31 -21.46 8.89
CA ARG A 30 -10.17 -22.14 9.50
C ARG A 30 -8.97 -22.21 8.56
N ARG A 31 -9.15 -22.67 7.32
CA ARG A 31 -8.07 -22.73 6.31
C ARG A 31 -7.40 -21.36 6.10
N LEU A 32 -8.16 -20.27 6.10
CA LEU A 32 -7.63 -18.91 5.98
C LEU A 32 -6.83 -18.51 7.23
N LEU A 33 -7.36 -18.78 8.42
CA LEU A 33 -6.71 -18.48 9.70
C LEU A 33 -5.40 -19.26 9.88
N ASP A 34 -5.40 -20.55 9.53
CA ASP A 34 -4.21 -21.41 9.60
C ASP A 34 -3.12 -20.92 8.65
N ARG A 35 -3.49 -20.54 7.41
CA ARG A 35 -2.56 -19.91 6.45
C ARG A 35 -1.97 -18.60 6.98
N ALA A 36 -2.74 -17.82 7.73
CA ALA A 36 -2.26 -16.61 8.39
C ALA A 36 -1.44 -16.89 9.68
N GLY A 37 -1.26 -18.17 10.04
CA GLY A 37 -0.54 -18.62 11.22
C GLY A 37 -1.28 -18.39 12.54
N ALA A 38 -2.60 -18.18 12.50
CA ALA A 38 -3.40 -17.98 13.70
C ALA A 38 -3.52 -19.29 14.50
N ARG A 39 -3.68 -19.17 15.82
CA ARG A 39 -4.07 -20.28 16.68
C ARG A 39 -5.59 -20.26 16.84
N VAL A 40 -6.30 -21.14 16.13
CA VAL A 40 -7.76 -21.21 16.24
C VAL A 40 -8.18 -21.79 17.59
N VAL A 41 -9.09 -21.10 18.29
CA VAL A 41 -9.53 -21.43 19.66
C VAL A 41 -11.06 -21.36 19.79
N GLY A 42 -11.59 -21.98 20.85
CA GLY A 42 -13.01 -21.88 21.23
C GLY A 42 -13.36 -20.59 21.97
N GLU A 43 -14.65 -20.42 22.29
CA GLU A 43 -15.20 -19.16 22.82
C GLU A 43 -14.52 -18.68 24.12
N ASP A 44 -14.17 -19.58 25.03
CA ASP A 44 -13.65 -19.25 26.36
C ASP A 44 -12.22 -18.66 26.36
N ALA A 45 -11.51 -18.77 25.24
CA ALA A 45 -10.15 -18.27 25.15
C ALA A 45 -10.09 -16.73 25.08
N ALA A 46 -9.02 -16.15 25.63
CA ALA A 46 -8.73 -14.74 25.44
C ALA A 46 -8.24 -14.50 23.99
N ALA A 47 -9.01 -13.74 23.21
CA ALA A 47 -8.70 -13.38 21.83
C ALA A 47 -9.18 -11.95 21.53
N THR A 48 -8.66 -11.35 20.44
CA THR A 48 -9.07 -10.01 19.99
C THR A 48 -10.00 -10.07 18.77
N LEU A 49 -9.97 -11.18 18.03
CA LEU A 49 -10.79 -11.42 16.85
C LEU A 49 -11.61 -12.70 17.03
N ALA A 50 -12.82 -12.68 16.51
CA ALA A 50 -13.68 -13.84 16.39
C ALA A 50 -14.32 -13.92 15.01
N ILE A 51 -14.49 -15.15 14.52
CA ILE A 51 -15.33 -15.46 13.36
C ILE A 51 -16.47 -16.35 13.84
N VAL A 52 -17.70 -15.94 13.53
CA VAL A 52 -18.92 -16.69 13.87
C VAL A 52 -19.53 -17.24 12.60
N ALA A 53 -19.44 -18.55 12.42
CA ALA A 53 -19.97 -19.31 11.29
C ALA A 53 -21.04 -20.31 11.76
N ILE A 54 -21.90 -19.87 12.69
CA ILE A 54 -23.03 -20.66 13.21
C ILE A 54 -24.23 -20.47 12.26
N GLU A 55 -24.86 -21.58 11.85
CA GLU A 55 -26.03 -21.56 10.96
C GLU A 55 -27.28 -21.07 11.68
N ASP A 56 -27.58 -21.64 12.87
CA ASP A 56 -28.72 -21.25 13.70
C ASP A 56 -28.66 -19.77 14.10
N GLU A 57 -29.73 -19.03 13.79
CA GLU A 57 -29.76 -17.57 13.94
C GLU A 57 -29.70 -17.14 15.40
N ASP A 58 -30.49 -17.77 16.27
CA ASP A 58 -30.56 -17.40 17.68
C ASP A 58 -29.23 -17.71 18.40
N ALA A 59 -28.64 -18.88 18.12
CA ALA A 59 -27.32 -19.23 18.63
C ALA A 59 -26.22 -18.31 18.10
N ALA A 60 -26.26 -17.94 16.81
CA ALA A 60 -25.31 -17.00 16.22
C ALA A 60 -25.41 -15.62 16.88
N GLN A 61 -26.62 -15.06 17.02
CA GLN A 61 -26.83 -13.75 17.65
C GLN A 61 -26.40 -13.75 19.12
N ALA A 62 -26.71 -14.82 19.86
CA ALA A 62 -26.28 -14.96 21.24
C ALA A 62 -24.75 -15.00 21.36
N ALA A 63 -24.07 -15.74 20.49
CA ALA A 63 -22.60 -15.81 20.46
C ALA A 63 -21.98 -14.46 20.08
N ILE A 64 -22.50 -13.78 19.06
CA ILE A 64 -22.06 -12.44 18.65
C ILE A 64 -22.17 -11.46 19.81
N ALA A 65 -23.32 -11.43 20.49
CA ALA A 65 -23.55 -10.54 21.62
C ALA A 65 -22.54 -10.78 22.76
N ARG A 66 -22.29 -12.05 23.13
CA ARG A 66 -21.31 -12.41 24.17
C ARG A 66 -19.88 -12.01 23.79
N LEU A 67 -19.48 -12.22 22.54
CA LEU A 67 -18.15 -11.84 22.03
C LEU A 67 -17.98 -10.31 22.02
N LYS A 68 -18.97 -9.57 21.53
CA LYS A 68 -18.93 -8.10 21.51
C LYS A 68 -18.93 -7.50 22.92
N ALA A 69 -19.67 -8.08 23.87
CA ALA A 69 -19.65 -7.65 25.27
C ALA A 69 -18.25 -7.78 25.91
N ARG A 70 -17.39 -8.64 25.36
CA ARG A 70 -15.98 -8.81 25.77
C ARG A 70 -15.01 -7.86 25.03
N GLY A 71 -15.51 -6.99 24.15
CA GLY A 71 -14.69 -6.12 23.31
C GLY A 71 -13.96 -6.83 22.17
N ILE A 72 -14.39 -8.04 21.79
CA ILE A 72 -13.81 -8.81 20.69
C ILE A 72 -14.42 -8.33 19.38
N LEU A 73 -13.58 -8.06 18.37
CA LEU A 73 -14.07 -7.74 17.03
C LEU A 73 -14.59 -9.00 16.36
N VAL A 74 -15.81 -8.94 15.82
CA VAL A 74 -16.52 -10.09 15.25
C VAL A 74 -16.65 -9.96 13.74
N ASN A 75 -16.41 -11.05 13.02
CA ASN A 75 -16.89 -11.28 11.66
C ASN A 75 -17.92 -12.41 11.69
N ALA A 76 -19.19 -12.09 11.46
CA ALA A 76 -20.27 -13.05 11.42
C ALA A 76 -20.60 -13.42 9.95
N VAL A 77 -20.52 -14.70 9.63
CA VAL A 77 -20.83 -15.22 8.30
C VAL A 77 -22.30 -14.95 7.97
N ASP A 78 -22.53 -14.45 6.76
CA ASP A 78 -23.82 -14.05 6.19
C ASP A 78 -24.59 -12.98 6.99
N ARG A 79 -23.93 -12.30 7.94
CA ARG A 79 -24.53 -11.29 8.83
C ARG A 79 -23.73 -9.99 8.82
N PRO A 80 -23.70 -9.25 7.69
CA PRO A 80 -22.84 -8.08 7.52
C PRO A 80 -23.11 -6.96 8.54
N ALA A 81 -24.35 -6.78 8.98
CA ALA A 81 -24.71 -5.78 10.00
C ALA A 81 -24.13 -6.08 11.39
N ALA A 82 -23.78 -7.34 11.66
CA ALA A 82 -23.19 -7.77 12.92
C ALA A 82 -21.64 -7.75 12.89
N CYS A 83 -21.03 -7.55 11.72
CA CYS A 83 -19.58 -7.55 11.54
C CYS A 83 -18.93 -6.23 11.95
N ASP A 84 -17.83 -6.30 12.69
CA ASP A 84 -16.93 -5.16 12.96
C ASP A 84 -15.82 -5.05 11.89
N PHE A 85 -15.55 -6.15 11.18
CA PHE A 85 -14.60 -6.20 10.07
C PHE A 85 -15.06 -7.18 8.99
N THR A 86 -14.50 -7.03 7.79
CA THR A 86 -14.75 -7.92 6.65
C THR A 86 -13.47 -8.65 6.26
N LEU A 87 -13.62 -9.85 5.70
CA LEU A 87 -12.52 -10.60 5.10
C LEU A 87 -12.50 -10.31 3.60
N PRO A 88 -11.41 -9.74 3.05
CA PRO A 88 -11.34 -9.35 1.65
C PRO A 88 -11.10 -10.56 0.73
N ALA A 89 -11.29 -10.37 -0.57
CA ALA A 89 -10.67 -11.25 -1.55
C ALA A 89 -9.16 -10.96 -1.60
N ILE A 90 -8.32 -11.99 -1.63
CA ILE A 90 -6.87 -11.85 -1.49
C ILE A 90 -6.16 -12.42 -2.71
N VAL A 91 -5.22 -11.65 -3.27
CA VAL A 91 -4.17 -12.17 -4.16
C VAL A 91 -2.86 -12.19 -3.39
N GLU A 92 -2.14 -13.30 -3.46
CA GLU A 92 -0.91 -13.52 -2.71
C GLU A 92 0.22 -13.96 -3.66
N ARG A 93 1.39 -13.34 -3.52
CA ARG A 93 2.65 -13.68 -4.19
C ARG A 93 3.78 -13.63 -3.15
N GLY A 94 3.79 -14.60 -2.23
CA GLY A 94 4.69 -14.59 -1.08
C GLY A 94 4.41 -13.38 -0.16
N PRO A 95 5.40 -12.54 0.17
CA PRO A 95 5.19 -11.37 1.04
C PRO A 95 4.36 -10.24 0.40
N VAL A 96 4.08 -10.30 -0.90
CA VAL A 96 3.25 -9.31 -1.60
C VAL A 96 1.79 -9.74 -1.59
N ILE A 97 0.95 -8.96 -0.92
CA ILE A 97 -0.46 -9.25 -0.70
C ILE A 97 -1.30 -8.08 -1.24
N VAL A 98 -2.31 -8.40 -2.05
CA VAL A 98 -3.35 -7.45 -2.47
C VAL A 98 -4.68 -7.87 -1.86
N ALA A 99 -5.29 -6.98 -1.09
CA ALA A 99 -6.61 -7.17 -0.50
C ALA A 99 -7.65 -6.33 -1.25
N ILE A 100 -8.74 -6.97 -1.66
CA ILE A 100 -9.81 -6.37 -2.43
C ILE A 100 -11.08 -6.38 -1.58
N GLY A 101 -11.52 -5.19 -1.18
CA GLY A 101 -12.75 -4.98 -0.44
C GLY A 101 -13.76 -4.20 -1.28
N THR A 102 -15.03 -4.59 -1.21
CA THR A 102 -16.15 -3.87 -1.84
C THR A 102 -17.06 -3.21 -0.80
N GLY A 103 -16.58 -3.05 0.44
CA GLY A 103 -17.39 -2.55 1.56
C GLY A 103 -18.60 -3.43 1.88
N GLY A 104 -18.53 -4.72 1.54
CA GLY A 104 -19.65 -5.66 1.69
C GLY A 104 -20.71 -5.59 0.59
N VAL A 105 -20.57 -4.70 -0.41
CA VAL A 105 -21.59 -4.48 -1.45
C VAL A 105 -21.65 -5.62 -2.47
N SER A 106 -20.51 -6.19 -2.86
CA SER A 106 -20.48 -7.26 -3.86
C SER A 106 -19.29 -8.20 -3.68
N ALA A 107 -19.55 -9.41 -3.19
CA ALA A 107 -18.56 -10.47 -3.13
C ALA A 107 -18.15 -10.97 -4.54
N GLY A 108 -19.12 -11.02 -5.47
CA GLY A 108 -18.87 -11.42 -6.86
C GLY A 108 -17.92 -10.48 -7.59
N LEU A 109 -18.07 -9.16 -7.41
CA LEU A 109 -17.13 -8.18 -7.97
C LEU A 109 -15.73 -8.35 -7.38
N ALA A 110 -15.61 -8.55 -6.06
CA ALA A 110 -14.32 -8.78 -5.41
C ALA A 110 -13.63 -10.04 -5.96
N ALA A 111 -14.40 -11.11 -6.19
CA ALA A 111 -13.90 -12.36 -6.77
C ALA A 111 -13.44 -12.17 -8.23
N ALA A 112 -14.21 -11.46 -9.06
CA ALA A 112 -13.85 -11.18 -10.44
C ALA A 112 -12.59 -10.32 -10.56
N LEU A 113 -12.44 -9.31 -9.69
CA LEU A 113 -11.23 -8.49 -9.61
C LEU A 113 -10.01 -9.32 -9.15
N ARG A 114 -10.18 -10.18 -8.14
CA ARG A 114 -9.13 -11.09 -7.68
C ARG A 114 -8.61 -11.96 -8.82
N GLN A 115 -9.51 -12.59 -9.58
CA GLN A 115 -9.13 -13.46 -10.70
C GLN A 115 -8.35 -12.69 -11.78
N ARG A 116 -8.77 -11.47 -12.11
CA ARG A 116 -8.04 -10.64 -13.08
C ARG A 116 -6.66 -10.22 -12.58
N LEU A 117 -6.56 -9.81 -11.33
CA LEU A 117 -5.28 -9.44 -10.71
C LEU A 117 -4.34 -10.64 -10.57
N GLU A 118 -4.86 -11.84 -10.34
CA GLU A 118 -4.05 -13.07 -10.35
C GLU A 118 -3.38 -13.31 -11.71
N THR A 119 -4.07 -13.03 -12.81
CA THR A 119 -3.47 -13.15 -14.16
C THR A 119 -2.45 -12.05 -14.43
N LEU A 120 -2.66 -10.84 -13.90
CA LEU A 120 -1.79 -9.69 -14.13
C LEU A 120 -0.51 -9.72 -13.28
N LEU A 121 -0.56 -10.26 -12.06
CA LEU A 121 0.55 -10.23 -11.12
C LEU A 121 1.46 -11.46 -11.30
N PRO A 122 2.73 -11.29 -11.73
CA PRO A 122 3.65 -12.39 -11.96
C PRO A 122 3.90 -13.25 -10.71
N ALA A 123 4.15 -14.54 -10.92
CA ALA A 123 4.49 -15.47 -9.82
C ALA A 123 5.78 -15.08 -9.09
N GLY A 124 6.77 -14.53 -9.82
CA GLY A 124 8.09 -14.14 -9.30
C GLY A 124 8.10 -12.90 -8.39
N LEU A 125 6.96 -12.23 -8.19
CA LEU A 125 6.88 -10.99 -7.42
C LEU A 125 7.32 -11.19 -5.95
N GLY A 126 7.07 -12.37 -5.38
CA GLY A 126 7.56 -12.72 -4.05
C GLY A 126 9.09 -12.77 -3.97
N ALA A 127 9.74 -13.39 -4.96
CA ALA A 127 11.20 -13.48 -5.04
C ALA A 127 11.84 -12.09 -5.21
N LEU A 128 11.23 -11.20 -5.99
CA LEU A 128 11.69 -9.81 -6.11
C LEU A 128 11.64 -9.09 -4.75
N ALA A 129 10.53 -9.21 -4.01
CA ALA A 129 10.38 -8.59 -2.69
C ALA A 129 11.39 -9.14 -1.67
N GLU A 130 11.61 -10.46 -1.67
CA GLU A 130 12.61 -11.11 -0.83
C GLU A 130 14.04 -10.71 -1.21
N GLY A 131 14.34 -10.62 -2.50
CA GLY A 131 15.63 -10.15 -3.01
C GLY A 131 15.94 -8.71 -2.59
N LEU A 132 14.97 -7.80 -2.71
CA LEU A 132 15.11 -6.42 -2.23
C LEU A 132 15.31 -6.36 -0.71
N PHE A 133 14.62 -7.21 0.05
CA PHE A 133 14.81 -7.30 1.50
C PHE A 133 16.19 -7.82 1.88
N ALA A 134 16.66 -8.89 1.23
CA ALA A 134 17.99 -9.45 1.44
C ALA A 134 19.09 -8.44 1.10
N ALA A 135 18.90 -7.66 0.03
CA ALA A 135 19.86 -6.68 -0.44
C ALA A 135 19.87 -5.34 0.34
N ARG A 136 19.03 -5.19 1.38
CA ARG A 136 18.88 -3.93 2.14
C ARG A 136 20.19 -3.37 2.70
N SER A 137 21.11 -4.23 3.13
CA SER A 137 22.42 -3.83 3.67
C SER A 137 23.31 -3.28 2.55
N THR A 138 23.40 -4.00 1.43
CA THR A 138 24.14 -3.59 0.23
C THR A 138 23.58 -2.29 -0.35
N LEU A 139 22.26 -2.16 -0.43
CA LEU A 139 21.57 -0.93 -0.83
C LEU A 139 21.94 0.26 0.05
N ARG A 140 22.01 0.09 1.37
CA ARG A 140 22.41 1.15 2.31
C ARG A 140 23.88 1.50 2.20
N ALA A 141 24.75 0.53 1.91
CA ALA A 141 26.17 0.79 1.69
C ALA A 141 26.43 1.52 0.37
N ARG A 142 25.72 1.12 -0.70
CA ARG A 142 25.85 1.71 -2.04
C ARG A 142 25.23 3.11 -2.12
N PHE A 143 24.06 3.27 -1.52
CA PHE A 143 23.31 4.53 -1.45
C PHE A 143 23.08 4.89 0.03
N PRO A 144 24.05 5.55 0.71
CA PRO A 144 23.90 5.95 2.10
C PRO A 144 22.74 6.93 2.29
N ASP A 145 22.62 7.89 1.37
CA ASP A 145 21.53 8.86 1.35
C ASP A 145 20.17 8.18 1.11
N GLY A 146 19.19 8.54 1.95
CA GLY A 146 17.85 7.95 1.90
C GLY A 146 17.06 8.34 0.66
N ALA A 147 17.21 9.58 0.20
CA ALA A 147 16.52 10.08 -0.98
C ALA A 147 17.08 9.42 -2.25
N GLU A 148 18.41 9.36 -2.38
CA GLU A 148 19.10 8.68 -3.47
C GLU A 148 18.74 7.21 -3.58
N ARG A 149 18.77 6.48 -2.46
CA ARG A 149 18.36 5.09 -2.42
C ARG A 149 16.92 4.89 -2.89
N ARG A 150 16.01 5.78 -2.49
CA ARG A 150 14.60 5.73 -2.90
C ARG A 150 14.43 6.01 -4.38
N ARG A 151 15.17 6.97 -4.95
CA ARG A 151 15.16 7.25 -6.39
C ARG A 151 15.70 6.07 -7.20
N ALA A 152 16.81 5.47 -6.76
CA ALA A 152 17.40 4.31 -7.43
C ALA A 152 16.41 3.13 -7.48
N ILE A 153 15.80 2.79 -6.33
CA ILE A 153 14.78 1.74 -6.25
C ILE A 153 13.55 2.12 -7.07
N GLY A 154 13.06 3.36 -6.97
CA GLY A 154 11.89 3.83 -7.71
C GLY A 154 12.08 3.78 -9.23
N ALA A 155 13.27 4.14 -9.73
CA ALA A 155 13.61 4.04 -11.14
C ALA A 155 13.68 2.57 -11.59
N ALA A 156 14.29 1.70 -10.79
CA ALA A 156 14.37 0.27 -11.09
C ALA A 156 12.99 -0.40 -11.14
N LEU A 157 12.09 -0.04 -10.23
CA LEU A 157 10.72 -0.59 -10.16
C LEU A 157 9.73 0.09 -11.13
N SER A 158 10.14 1.13 -11.84
CA SER A 158 9.26 1.84 -12.79
C SER A 158 8.94 0.97 -14.00
N PRO A 159 7.85 1.25 -14.75
CA PRO A 159 7.52 0.52 -15.96
C PRO A 159 8.70 0.51 -16.95
N GLY A 160 9.16 -0.68 -17.34
CA GLY A 160 10.35 -0.89 -18.20
C GLY A 160 11.70 -0.71 -17.49
N GLY A 161 11.70 -0.50 -16.17
CA GLY A 161 12.90 -0.47 -15.34
C GLY A 161 13.52 -1.85 -15.14
N ALA A 162 14.77 -1.89 -14.66
CA ALA A 162 15.53 -3.13 -14.49
C ALA A 162 14.90 -4.14 -13.51
N LEU A 163 14.04 -3.67 -12.60
CA LEU A 163 13.31 -4.47 -11.63
C LEU A 163 11.79 -4.28 -11.76
N ASP A 164 11.29 -3.98 -12.96
CA ASP A 164 9.84 -3.80 -13.17
C ASP A 164 9.07 -5.04 -12.65
N PRO A 165 8.21 -4.88 -11.63
CA PRO A 165 7.53 -6.00 -10.99
C PRO A 165 6.55 -6.74 -11.92
N LEU A 166 6.19 -6.15 -13.06
CA LEU A 166 5.28 -6.73 -14.04
C LEU A 166 5.99 -7.29 -15.28
N ALA A 167 7.29 -7.06 -15.43
CA ALA A 167 8.05 -7.51 -16.61
C ALA A 167 8.48 -8.99 -16.56
N GLY A 168 8.42 -9.65 -15.40
CA GLY A 168 8.73 -11.07 -15.24
C GLY A 168 9.91 -11.32 -14.29
N GLU A 169 10.92 -12.07 -14.76
CA GLU A 169 12.12 -12.35 -13.98
C GLU A 169 12.96 -11.08 -13.77
N THR A 170 13.45 -10.89 -12.55
CA THR A 170 14.22 -9.72 -12.14
C THR A 170 15.47 -10.16 -11.38
N ASP A 171 16.57 -9.45 -11.58
CA ASP A 171 17.86 -9.72 -10.93
C ASP A 171 18.25 -8.53 -10.06
N VAL A 172 17.94 -8.63 -8.76
CA VAL A 172 18.24 -7.59 -7.78
C VAL A 172 19.75 -7.44 -7.58
N GLU A 173 20.51 -8.53 -7.63
CA GLU A 173 21.96 -8.52 -7.38
C GLU A 173 22.70 -7.90 -8.56
N GLY A 174 22.40 -8.34 -9.79
CA GLY A 174 22.97 -7.77 -11.01
C GLY A 174 22.58 -6.31 -11.22
N TRP A 175 21.33 -5.94 -10.91
CA TRP A 175 20.94 -4.53 -10.88
C TRP A 175 21.79 -3.75 -9.88
N LEU A 176 21.94 -4.22 -8.64
CA LEU A 176 22.74 -3.49 -7.63
C LEU A 176 24.21 -3.33 -7.99
N ALA A 177 24.80 -4.35 -8.61
CA ALA A 177 26.19 -4.32 -9.06
C ALA A 177 26.42 -3.25 -10.16
N SER A 178 25.41 -3.03 -11.00
CA SER A 178 25.46 -2.10 -12.12
C SER A 178 24.72 -0.78 -11.86
N ALA A 179 24.07 -0.63 -10.70
CA ALA A 179 23.25 0.52 -10.40
C ALA A 179 24.12 1.77 -10.28
N ASP A 180 23.97 2.65 -11.27
CA ASP A 180 24.52 3.99 -11.23
C ASP A 180 23.80 4.85 -10.19
N ARG A 181 24.53 5.82 -9.65
CA ARG A 181 23.90 6.85 -8.83
C ARG A 181 22.89 7.60 -9.69
N PRO A 182 21.59 7.63 -9.31
CA PRO A 182 20.61 8.35 -10.09
C PRO A 182 21.04 9.81 -10.15
N ALA A 183 21.30 10.29 -11.37
CA ALA A 183 21.73 11.67 -11.59
C ALA A 183 20.75 12.62 -10.90
N ALA A 184 21.29 13.57 -10.14
CA ALA A 184 20.48 14.65 -9.64
C ALA A 184 19.86 15.40 -10.83
N ARG A 185 18.59 15.76 -10.68
CA ARG A 185 17.85 16.45 -11.72
C ARG A 185 17.14 17.62 -11.09
N VAL A 186 17.32 18.77 -11.73
CA VAL A 186 16.58 19.98 -11.44
C VAL A 186 15.61 20.20 -12.58
N GLU A 187 14.32 20.24 -12.28
CA GLU A 187 13.28 20.55 -13.25
C GLU A 187 12.58 21.84 -12.80
N ALA A 188 12.76 22.91 -13.58
CA ALA A 188 12.04 24.15 -13.39
C ALA A 188 10.75 24.16 -14.21
N PHE A 189 9.63 24.52 -13.58
CA PHE A 189 8.34 24.68 -14.24
C PHE A 189 7.76 26.06 -13.96
N VAL A 190 7.36 26.74 -15.03
CA VAL A 190 6.50 27.92 -14.97
C VAL A 190 5.06 27.46 -15.13
N LEU A 191 4.26 27.64 -14.09
CA LEU A 191 2.85 27.25 -14.03
C LEU A 191 1.95 28.34 -14.59
N THR A 192 1.00 27.96 -15.44
CA THR A 192 0.07 28.90 -16.08
C THR A 192 -1.28 28.98 -15.38
N SER A 193 -1.56 28.04 -14.47
CA SER A 193 -2.81 27.96 -13.72
C SER A 193 -2.52 27.76 -12.23
N THR A 194 -3.41 28.31 -11.40
CA THR A 194 -3.42 28.07 -9.96
C THR A 194 -4.19 26.81 -9.57
N ASP A 195 -4.91 26.21 -10.52
CA ASP A 195 -5.65 24.98 -10.30
C ASP A 195 -4.70 23.76 -10.39
N PRO A 196 -4.59 22.93 -9.34
CA PRO A 196 -3.74 21.76 -9.40
C PRO A 196 -4.19 20.67 -10.38
N ASP A 197 -5.44 20.71 -10.86
CA ASP A 197 -5.93 19.79 -11.90
C ASP A 197 -5.47 20.19 -13.31
N ASP A 198 -4.98 21.42 -13.50
CA ASP A 198 -4.37 21.88 -14.75
C ASP A 198 -2.90 21.50 -14.89
N LEU A 199 -2.31 20.82 -13.90
CA LEU A 199 -0.95 20.31 -14.00
C LEU A 199 -0.85 19.31 -15.16
N THR A 200 0.10 19.55 -16.05
CA THR A 200 0.45 18.55 -17.07
C THR A 200 0.88 17.24 -16.41
N LEU A 201 0.69 16.12 -17.12
CA LEU A 201 1.16 14.82 -16.64
C LEU A 201 2.65 14.82 -16.30
N ARG A 202 3.46 15.63 -17.00
CA ARG A 202 4.89 15.79 -16.69
C ARG A 202 5.11 16.50 -15.35
N GLN A 203 4.45 17.63 -15.13
CA GLN A 203 4.57 18.39 -13.87
C GLN A 203 4.09 17.59 -12.67
N ALA A 204 2.93 16.92 -12.80
CA ALA A 204 2.39 16.08 -11.73
C ALA A 204 3.33 14.91 -11.38
N ARG A 205 3.92 14.25 -12.39
CA ARG A 205 4.91 13.18 -12.17
C ARG A 205 6.20 13.70 -11.53
N ALA A 206 6.69 14.86 -11.96
CA ALA A 206 7.88 15.47 -11.37
C ALA A 206 7.64 15.84 -9.90
N LEU A 207 6.50 16.45 -9.57
CA LEU A 207 6.11 16.77 -8.19
C LEU A 207 5.98 15.53 -7.31
N ALA A 208 5.35 14.46 -7.81
CA ALA A 208 5.20 13.21 -7.08
C ALA A 208 6.54 12.52 -6.78
N ALA A 209 7.55 12.76 -7.62
CA ALA A 209 8.89 12.20 -7.48
C ALA A 209 9.87 13.10 -6.68
N ALA A 210 9.59 14.41 -6.58
CA ALA A 210 10.48 15.41 -6.00
C ALA A 210 10.88 15.11 -4.55
N ASP A 211 12.17 15.21 -4.24
CA ASP A 211 12.67 15.19 -2.86
C ASP A 211 12.57 16.59 -2.23
N ARG A 212 12.77 17.62 -3.06
CA ARG A 212 12.71 19.02 -2.68
C ARG A 212 11.89 19.80 -3.70
N VAL A 213 11.00 20.65 -3.20
CA VAL A 213 10.22 21.57 -4.01
C VAL A 213 10.59 22.98 -3.59
N TYR A 214 11.32 23.68 -4.44
CA TYR A 214 11.49 25.13 -4.32
C TYR A 214 10.29 25.79 -5.00
N HIS A 215 9.73 26.81 -4.37
CA HIS A 215 8.59 27.52 -4.95
C HIS A 215 8.64 29.01 -4.64
N ARG A 216 8.07 29.81 -5.54
CA ARG A 216 7.78 31.23 -5.26
C ARG A 216 6.58 31.35 -4.32
N ALA A 217 6.47 32.50 -3.64
CA ALA A 217 5.40 32.78 -2.68
C ALA A 217 3.99 32.79 -3.31
N ASP A 218 3.91 32.97 -4.62
CA ASP A 218 2.65 33.01 -5.38
C ASP A 218 2.16 31.63 -5.87
N VAL A 219 2.93 30.56 -5.61
CA VAL A 219 2.54 29.18 -5.96
C VAL A 219 1.49 28.67 -4.95
N PRO A 220 0.30 28.25 -5.40
CA PRO A 220 -0.78 27.81 -4.50
C PRO A 220 -0.41 26.56 -3.68
N PRO A 221 -0.78 26.51 -2.38
CA PRO A 221 -0.58 25.33 -1.54
C PRO A 221 -1.19 24.04 -2.12
N ALA A 222 -2.34 24.15 -2.79
CA ALA A 222 -3.02 23.00 -3.41
C ALA A 222 -2.18 22.32 -4.52
N ILE A 223 -1.27 23.07 -5.17
CA ILE A 223 -0.30 22.52 -6.12
C ILE A 223 0.86 21.85 -5.38
N LEU A 224 1.36 22.47 -4.31
CA LEU A 224 2.42 21.91 -3.48
C LEU A 224 1.99 20.58 -2.82
N ASP A 225 0.70 20.44 -2.50
CA ASP A 225 0.09 19.22 -1.96
C ASP A 225 0.07 18.04 -2.95
N ARG A 226 0.37 18.28 -4.23
CA ARG A 226 0.59 17.21 -5.22
C ARG A 226 1.98 16.59 -5.11
N ALA A 227 2.89 17.21 -4.38
CA ALA A 227 4.17 16.60 -4.04
C ALA A 227 3.98 15.43 -3.05
N ARG A 228 4.98 14.55 -2.94
CA ARG A 228 4.99 13.52 -1.90
C ARG A 228 4.84 14.15 -0.51
N ALA A 229 4.19 13.44 0.41
CA ALA A 229 3.93 13.94 1.77
C ALA A 229 5.22 14.24 2.57
N ASP A 230 6.35 13.61 2.22
CA ASP A 230 7.65 13.78 2.88
C ASP A 230 8.65 14.66 2.09
N ALA A 231 8.21 15.36 1.03
CA ALA A 231 9.07 16.30 0.30
C ALA A 231 9.35 17.54 1.14
N VAL A 232 10.61 18.00 1.11
CA VAL A 232 10.98 19.28 1.73
C VAL A 232 10.50 20.41 0.82
N ARG A 233 9.64 21.29 1.34
CA ARG A 233 9.12 22.45 0.61
C ARG A 233 9.85 23.69 1.10
N ILE A 234 10.41 24.46 0.18
CA ILE A 234 11.25 25.63 0.48
C ILE A 234 10.74 26.80 -0.35
N GLU A 235 10.19 27.80 0.31
CA GLU A 235 9.87 29.07 -0.33
C GLU A 235 11.18 29.82 -0.65
N SER A 236 11.38 30.18 -1.91
CA SER A 236 12.58 30.90 -2.37
C SER A 236 12.33 31.64 -3.67
N ASP A 237 12.84 32.87 -3.80
CA ASP A 237 12.71 33.71 -5.00
C ASP A 237 13.58 33.24 -6.18
N MET A 238 14.60 32.42 -5.90
CA MET A 238 15.42 31.77 -6.91
C MET A 238 15.85 30.39 -6.42
N LEU A 239 16.11 29.48 -7.36
CA LEU A 239 16.73 28.21 -7.04
C LEU A 239 18.18 28.42 -6.57
N PRO A 240 18.59 27.89 -5.40
CA PRO A 240 19.98 27.95 -4.96
C PRO A 240 20.93 27.27 -5.94
N ALA A 241 22.13 27.83 -6.15
CA ALA A 241 23.11 27.29 -7.09
C ALA A 241 23.62 25.89 -6.72
N ASP A 242 23.50 25.52 -5.45
CA ASP A 242 23.86 24.22 -4.85
C ASP A 242 22.65 23.27 -4.70
N ALA A 243 21.47 23.63 -5.23
CA ALA A 243 20.28 22.78 -5.23
C ALA A 243 20.36 21.63 -6.24
N SER A 244 21.55 21.03 -6.40
CA SER A 244 21.84 19.93 -7.31
C SER A 244 21.85 18.56 -6.62
N GLU A 245 21.31 18.45 -5.40
CA GLU A 245 21.20 17.17 -4.71
C GLU A 245 19.77 16.61 -4.82
N GLY A 246 19.64 15.52 -5.58
CA GLY A 246 18.41 14.74 -5.71
C GLY A 246 17.48 15.18 -6.82
N GLN A 247 16.19 14.85 -6.69
CA GLN A 247 15.15 15.35 -7.60
C GLN A 247 14.57 16.64 -7.04
N VAL A 248 14.93 17.74 -7.68
CA VAL A 248 14.54 19.09 -7.28
C VAL A 248 13.57 19.65 -8.31
N VAL A 249 12.44 20.14 -7.83
CA VAL A 249 11.46 20.86 -8.64
C VAL A 249 11.48 22.33 -8.22
N ASP A 250 11.70 23.24 -9.16
CA ASP A 250 11.54 24.70 -8.95
C ASP A 250 10.24 25.15 -9.60
N LEU A 251 9.34 25.75 -8.82
CA LEU A 251 8.04 26.21 -9.28
C LEU A 251 7.93 27.74 -9.22
N SER A 252 7.49 28.33 -10.31
CA SER A 252 7.05 29.73 -10.36
C SER A 252 5.73 29.85 -11.12
N MET A 253 4.96 30.89 -10.86
CA MET A 253 3.82 31.23 -11.71
C MET A 253 4.26 32.04 -12.92
N ALA A 254 3.56 31.91 -14.04
CA ALA A 254 3.70 32.83 -15.16
C ALA A 254 3.29 34.23 -14.70
N ALA A 255 4.06 35.26 -15.09
CA ALA A 255 3.70 36.63 -14.81
C ALA A 255 2.31 36.93 -15.38
N ARG A 256 1.43 37.49 -14.55
CA ARG A 256 0.11 37.95 -15.00
C ARG A 256 0.34 39.13 -15.95
N ALA A 257 -0.05 38.97 -17.21
CA ALA A 257 -0.10 40.06 -18.18
C ALA A 257 -1.22 41.06 -17.84
#